data_AF-A0A7V5YZF0-F1
#
_entry.id   AF-A0A7V5YZF0-F1
#
_cell.length_a   1.000
_cell.length_b   1.000
_cell.length_c   1.000
_cell.angle_alpha   90.00
_cell.angle_beta   90.00
_cell.angle_gamma   90.00
#
_symmetry.space_group_name_H-M   'P 1'
#
loop_
_entity.id
_entity.type
_entity.pdbx_description
1 polymer ?
#
loop_
_entity_poly.entity_id
_entity_poly.type
_entity_poly.pdbx_seq_one_letter_code
_entity_poly.pdbx_strand_id
1 'polypeptide(L)'
;MACCTALGIAPEALQAGIESFSAAFGRIERVEVEGRQVFVALVKNPIGFTQVLHTLLLDQAPKHLLIAINDNLADGTDVSWLWDVDFELLQGRVQSVVVTGTRAEDMQLRLHYALVDMARVSLEKDLDGALARGLANAGPGGTLYILPTYTAMLAMRQVMQERGYVGRFWED
;
A
#
# COMPACT_ATOMS: atom_id res chain seq x y z
N MET A 1 -10.70 -25.11 -3.72
CA MET A 1 -11.90 -25.91 -4.05
C MET A 1 -11.62 -27.01 -5.06
N ALA A 2 -11.20 -26.69 -6.31
CA ALA A 2 -10.97 -27.70 -7.35
C ALA A 2 -10.02 -28.85 -6.94
N CYS A 3 -8.91 -28.54 -6.25
CA CYS A 3 -7.98 -29.56 -5.76
C CYS A 3 -8.59 -30.46 -4.66
N CYS A 4 -9.31 -29.88 -3.70
CA CYS A 4 -9.99 -30.62 -2.63
C CYS A 4 -11.08 -31.56 -3.18
N THR A 5 -11.82 -31.10 -4.19
CA THR A 5 -12.82 -31.91 -4.90
C THR A 5 -12.16 -33.05 -5.66
N ALA A 6 -11.04 -32.80 -6.35
CA ALA A 6 -10.27 -33.85 -7.03
C ALA A 6 -9.68 -34.90 -6.07
N LEU A 7 -9.42 -34.52 -4.83
CA LEU A 7 -8.94 -35.39 -3.76
C LEU A 7 -10.07 -36.07 -2.96
N GLY A 8 -11.34 -35.85 -3.32
CA GLY A 8 -12.49 -36.47 -2.67
C GLY A 8 -12.80 -35.95 -1.26
N ILE A 9 -12.36 -34.73 -0.92
CA ILE A 9 -12.71 -34.12 0.36
C ILE A 9 -14.20 -33.76 0.37
N ALA A 10 -14.89 -34.17 1.43
CA ALA A 10 -16.32 -33.90 1.61
C ALA A 10 -16.61 -32.38 1.62
N PRO A 11 -17.70 -31.93 0.98
CA PRO A 11 -18.07 -30.51 0.93
C PRO A 11 -18.16 -29.84 2.30
N GLU A 12 -18.64 -30.57 3.32
CA GLU A 12 -18.84 -30.07 4.67
C GLU A 12 -17.49 -29.81 5.37
N ALA A 13 -16.51 -30.69 5.15
CA ALA A 13 -15.14 -30.50 5.65
C ALA A 13 -14.42 -29.36 4.92
N LEU A 14 -14.69 -29.18 3.63
CA LEU A 14 -14.19 -28.04 2.85
C LEU A 14 -14.78 -26.72 3.34
N GLN A 15 -16.09 -26.67 3.60
CA GLN A 15 -16.77 -25.50 4.12
C GLN A 15 -16.23 -25.12 5.50
N ALA A 16 -16.16 -26.07 6.43
CA ALA A 16 -15.60 -25.83 7.76
C ALA A 16 -14.13 -25.37 7.68
N GLY A 17 -13.33 -25.96 6.80
CA GLY A 17 -11.94 -25.56 6.57
C GLY A 17 -11.83 -24.13 6.06
N ILE A 18 -12.63 -23.73 5.07
CA ILE A 18 -12.64 -22.36 4.53
C ILE A 18 -13.15 -21.35 5.57
N GLU A 19 -14.21 -21.69 6.33
CA GLU A 19 -14.78 -20.82 7.36
C GLU A 19 -13.82 -20.63 8.54
N SER A 20 -13.07 -21.68 8.91
CA SER A 20 -12.03 -21.61 9.95
C SER A 20 -10.73 -20.97 9.47
N PHE A 21 -10.54 -20.85 8.15
CA PHE A 21 -9.34 -20.29 7.57
C PHE A 21 -9.39 -18.77 7.70
N SER A 22 -8.66 -18.23 8.69
CA SER A 22 -8.23 -16.85 8.59
C SER A 22 -7.12 -16.79 7.56
N ALA A 23 -7.41 -16.23 6.38
CA ALA A 23 -6.34 -15.74 5.55
C ALA A 23 -5.55 -14.73 6.39
N ALA A 24 -4.24 -14.94 6.56
CA ALA A 24 -3.36 -13.80 6.74
C ALA A 24 -3.56 -12.96 5.47
N PHE A 25 -4.42 -11.94 5.53
CA PHE A 25 -4.91 -11.29 4.33
C PHE A 25 -3.71 -10.74 3.56
N GLY A 26 -3.51 -11.29 2.36
CA GLY A 26 -2.20 -11.41 1.75
C GLY A 26 -1.57 -10.09 1.34
N ARG A 27 -0.23 -10.02 1.45
CA ARG A 27 0.65 -8.90 1.01
C ARG A 27 0.37 -7.52 1.61
N ILE A 28 -0.69 -7.36 2.42
CA ILE A 28 -1.04 -6.11 3.07
C ILE A 28 -0.80 -6.26 4.57
N GLU A 29 0.23 -5.60 5.08
CA GLU A 29 0.54 -5.57 6.52
C GLU A 29 -0.33 -4.50 7.18
N ARG A 30 -1.08 -4.86 8.21
CA ARG A 30 -1.86 -3.91 9.02
C ARG A 30 -1.14 -3.66 10.34
N VAL A 31 -0.87 -2.40 10.62
CA VAL A 31 -0.17 -1.92 11.82
C VAL A 31 -1.00 -0.84 12.49
N GLU A 32 -1.10 -0.89 13.82
CA GLU A 32 -1.66 0.23 14.58
C GLU A 32 -0.54 1.18 14.99
N VAL A 33 -0.65 2.45 14.61
CA VAL A 33 0.35 3.48 14.85
C VAL A 33 -0.30 4.66 15.54
N GLU A 34 -0.03 4.86 16.83
CA GLU A 34 -0.52 6.01 17.60
C GLU A 34 -2.05 6.20 17.47
N GLY A 35 -2.83 5.11 17.57
CA GLY A 35 -4.29 5.11 17.43
C GLY A 35 -4.79 5.31 16.00
N ARG A 36 -3.94 5.13 14.99
CA ARG A 36 -4.28 5.16 13.56
C ARG A 36 -4.08 3.77 12.96
N GLN A 37 -4.87 3.45 11.94
CA GLN A 37 -4.67 2.22 11.18
C GLN A 37 -3.72 2.50 10.01
N VAL A 38 -2.64 1.74 9.90
CA VAL A 38 -1.69 1.80 8.78
C VAL A 38 -1.76 0.49 8.01
N PHE A 39 -1.96 0.59 6.70
CA PHE A 39 -1.92 -0.55 5.79
C PHE A 39 -0.74 -0.38 4.84
N VAL A 40 0.12 -1.38 4.76
CA VAL A 40 1.28 -1.38 3.85
C VAL A 40 1.03 -2.43 2.76
N ALA A 41 0.89 -1.99 1.50
CA ALA A 41 0.61 -2.88 0.37
C ALA A 41 1.71 -2.75 -0.70
N LEU A 42 2.50 -3.81 -0.88
CA LEU A 42 3.57 -3.85 -1.88
C LEU A 42 3.04 -3.70 -3.31
N VAL A 43 3.56 -2.72 -4.06
CA VAL A 43 3.24 -2.48 -5.47
C VAL A 43 4.49 -2.67 -6.34
N LYS A 44 4.39 -3.51 -7.38
CA LYS A 44 5.57 -3.90 -8.18
C LYS A 44 5.35 -3.96 -9.69
N ASN A 45 4.12 -3.79 -10.13
CA ASN A 45 3.73 -3.84 -11.53
C ASN A 45 2.36 -3.20 -11.73
N PRO A 46 1.95 -2.90 -12.98
CA PRO A 46 0.72 -2.17 -13.27
C PRO A 46 -0.52 -2.85 -12.69
N ILE A 47 -0.71 -4.12 -13.03
CA ILE A 47 -1.87 -4.92 -12.62
C ILE A 47 -1.98 -5.00 -11.10
N GLY A 48 -0.87 -5.28 -10.42
CA GLY A 48 -0.84 -5.38 -8.96
C GLY A 48 -1.21 -4.04 -8.30
N PHE A 49 -0.69 -2.93 -8.81
CA PHE A 49 -1.03 -1.61 -8.28
C PHE A 49 -2.51 -1.28 -8.54
N THR A 50 -3.00 -1.44 -9.78
CA THR A 50 -4.42 -1.23 -10.10
C THR A 50 -5.35 -2.05 -9.20
N GLN A 51 -5.02 -3.33 -8.92
CA GLN A 51 -5.82 -4.16 -8.00
C GLN A 51 -5.80 -3.65 -6.56
N VAL A 52 -4.66 -3.16 -6.08
CA VAL A 52 -4.59 -2.49 -4.78
C VAL A 52 -5.48 -1.26 -4.78
N LEU A 53 -5.42 -0.39 -5.80
CA LEU A 53 -6.29 0.79 -5.91
C LEU A 53 -7.78 0.41 -5.87
N HIS A 54 -8.21 -0.59 -6.65
CA HIS A 54 -9.59 -1.08 -6.60
C HIS A 54 -9.98 -1.54 -5.20
N THR A 55 -9.11 -2.29 -4.52
CA THR A 55 -9.36 -2.79 -3.16
C THR A 55 -9.53 -1.63 -2.18
N LEU A 56 -8.65 -0.63 -2.25
CA LEU A 56 -8.74 0.57 -1.40
C LEU A 56 -10.05 1.33 -1.63
N LEU A 57 -10.51 1.40 -2.87
CA LEU A 57 -11.66 2.19 -3.29
C LEU A 57 -13.01 1.46 -3.21
N LEU A 58 -13.06 0.27 -2.60
CA LEU A 58 -14.29 -0.48 -2.35
C LEU A 58 -15.28 0.29 -1.47
N ASP A 59 -14.78 1.07 -0.52
CA ASP A 59 -15.59 1.99 0.28
C ASP A 59 -15.46 3.44 -0.19
N GLN A 60 -16.41 4.30 0.23
CA GLN A 60 -16.47 5.71 -0.16
C GLN A 60 -15.66 6.64 0.74
N ALA A 61 -15.00 6.13 1.79
CA ALA A 61 -14.24 6.97 2.70
C ALA A 61 -13.05 7.63 1.95
N PRO A 62 -12.79 8.94 2.17
CA PRO A 62 -11.61 9.59 1.61
C PRO A 62 -10.32 8.89 2.04
N LYS A 63 -9.37 8.75 1.11
CA LYS A 63 -8.13 7.99 1.36
C LYS A 63 -6.94 8.91 1.65
N HIS A 64 -6.13 8.54 2.63
CA HIS A 64 -4.80 9.10 2.85
C HIS A 64 -3.76 8.11 2.33
N LEU A 65 -2.97 8.53 1.34
CA LEU A 65 -1.99 7.68 0.68
C LEU A 65 -0.57 8.16 0.95
N LEU A 66 0.37 7.22 1.07
CA LEU A 66 1.80 7.44 0.96
C LEU A 66 2.32 6.48 -0.12
N ILE A 67 2.77 7.00 -1.25
CA ILE A 67 3.25 6.21 -2.39
C ILE A 67 4.77 6.36 -2.45
N ALA A 68 5.50 5.25 -2.30
CA ALA A 68 6.97 5.26 -2.24
C ALA A 68 7.54 4.48 -3.42
N ILE A 69 8.10 5.17 -4.41
CA ILE A 69 8.62 4.54 -5.63
C ILE A 69 10.14 4.65 -5.67
N ASN A 70 10.78 3.48 -5.69
CA ASN A 70 12.20 3.34 -5.99
C ASN A 70 12.41 2.63 -7.34
N ASP A 71 13.58 2.84 -7.93
CA ASP A 71 14.06 2.23 -9.18
C ASP A 71 15.38 1.47 -9.00
N ASN A 72 15.63 0.93 -7.80
CA ASN A 72 16.82 0.09 -7.56
C ASN A 72 16.72 -1.21 -8.36
N LEU A 73 17.83 -1.94 -8.48
CA LEU A 73 17.88 -3.21 -9.24
C LEU A 73 16.79 -4.22 -8.82
N ALA A 74 16.44 -4.27 -7.53
CA ALA A 74 15.40 -5.16 -7.02
C ALA A 74 13.96 -4.68 -7.31
N ASP A 75 13.78 -3.39 -7.63
CA ASP A 75 12.49 -2.81 -8.00
C ASP A 75 12.27 -2.82 -9.52
N GLY A 76 13.36 -2.77 -10.29
CA GLY A 76 13.36 -2.49 -11.72
C GLY A 76 13.71 -1.01 -11.97
N THR A 77 14.66 -0.78 -12.88
CA THR A 77 15.18 0.58 -13.15
C THR A 77 14.29 1.39 -14.09
N ASP A 78 13.36 0.74 -14.78
CA ASP A 78 12.37 1.39 -15.64
C ASP A 78 11.05 1.54 -14.87
N VAL A 79 10.67 2.79 -14.60
CA VAL A 79 9.41 3.15 -13.92
C VAL A 79 8.29 3.53 -14.90
N SER A 80 8.47 3.31 -16.20
CA SER A 80 7.45 3.56 -17.23
C SER A 80 6.14 2.82 -16.96
N TRP A 81 6.21 1.69 -16.24
CA TRP A 81 5.04 0.91 -15.81
C TRP A 81 4.03 1.71 -14.98
N LEU A 82 4.43 2.82 -14.34
CA LEU A 82 3.50 3.73 -13.64
C LEU A 82 2.42 4.30 -14.57
N TRP A 83 2.72 4.43 -15.86
CA TRP A 83 1.77 4.93 -16.86
C TRP A 83 0.67 3.92 -17.22
N ASP A 84 0.92 2.64 -16.99
CA ASP A 84 -0.04 1.56 -17.23
C ASP A 84 -0.94 1.26 -16.00
N VAL A 85 -0.74 1.98 -14.88
CA VAL A 85 -1.58 1.89 -13.69
C VAL A 85 -2.77 2.84 -13.81
N ASP A 86 -3.96 2.40 -13.40
CA ASP A 86 -5.21 3.18 -13.45
C ASP A 86 -5.31 4.20 -12.29
N PHE A 87 -4.37 5.15 -12.21
CA PHE A 87 -4.37 6.19 -11.17
C PHE A 87 -5.54 7.16 -11.29
N GLU A 88 -6.21 7.22 -12.44
CA GLU A 88 -7.41 8.01 -12.68
C GLU A 88 -8.54 7.65 -11.71
N LEU A 89 -8.54 6.42 -11.17
CA LEU A 89 -9.44 5.97 -10.12
C LEU A 89 -9.35 6.80 -8.82
N LEU A 90 -8.23 7.51 -8.60
CA LEU A 90 -8.00 8.35 -7.42
C LEU A 90 -8.68 9.73 -7.51
N GLN A 91 -9.16 10.15 -8.68
CA GLN A 91 -9.77 11.45 -8.88
C GLN A 91 -10.97 11.66 -7.95
N GLY A 92 -10.90 12.67 -7.08
CA GLY A 92 -11.95 12.96 -6.10
C GLY A 92 -12.08 11.94 -4.95
N ARG A 93 -11.21 10.93 -4.86
CA ARG A 93 -11.25 9.86 -3.86
C ARG A 93 -10.16 9.95 -2.79
N VAL A 94 -9.15 10.79 -2.98
CA VAL A 94 -8.04 10.97 -2.04
C VAL A 94 -8.15 12.28 -1.28
N GLN A 95 -7.92 12.27 0.03
CA GLN A 95 -7.85 13.45 0.88
C GLN A 95 -6.42 14.02 0.92
N SER A 96 -5.41 13.14 0.90
CA SER A 96 -4.00 13.51 0.83
C SER A 96 -3.17 12.41 0.18
N VAL A 97 -2.13 12.77 -0.57
CA VAL A 97 -1.14 11.85 -1.13
C VAL A 97 0.26 12.39 -0.82
N VAL A 98 1.07 11.59 -0.14
CA VAL A 98 2.51 11.86 0.02
C VAL A 98 3.27 10.98 -0.96
N VAL A 99 4.09 11.57 -1.83
CA VAL A 99 4.98 10.81 -2.73
C VAL A 99 6.42 10.89 -2.22
N THR A 100 7.11 9.75 -2.23
CA THR A 100 8.49 9.61 -1.72
C THR A 100 9.26 8.56 -2.52
N GLY A 101 10.53 8.33 -2.16
CA GLY A 101 11.45 7.42 -2.85
C GLY A 101 12.28 8.09 -3.94
N THR A 102 13.15 7.31 -4.59
CA THR A 102 14.08 7.82 -5.62
C THR A 102 13.34 8.43 -6.81
N ARG A 103 12.14 7.93 -7.12
CA ARG A 103 11.29 8.36 -8.25
C ARG A 103 10.00 9.08 -7.82
N ALA A 104 10.06 9.78 -6.70
CA ALA A 104 8.94 10.57 -6.18
C ALA A 104 8.40 11.61 -7.19
N GLU A 105 9.28 12.26 -7.95
CA GLU A 105 8.92 13.25 -8.97
C GLU A 105 8.19 12.61 -10.14
N ASP A 106 8.63 11.45 -10.62
CA ASP A 106 7.93 10.68 -11.67
C ASP A 106 6.52 10.28 -11.20
N MET A 107 6.39 9.86 -9.94
CA MET A 107 5.08 9.54 -9.35
C MET A 107 4.22 10.81 -9.22
N GLN A 108 4.78 11.93 -8.76
CA GLN A 108 4.05 13.20 -8.70
C GLN A 108 3.53 13.62 -10.09
N LEU A 109 4.38 13.50 -11.11
CA LEU A 109 4.03 13.78 -12.49
C LEU A 109 2.93 12.85 -12.98
N ARG A 110 3.04 11.54 -12.72
CA ARG A 110 2.01 10.57 -13.11
C ARG A 110 0.64 10.88 -12.48
N LEU A 111 0.61 11.30 -11.21
CA LEU A 111 -0.63 11.71 -10.52
C LEU A 111 -1.22 13.00 -11.12
N HIS A 112 -0.37 13.95 -11.54
CA HIS A 112 -0.83 15.14 -12.25
C HIS A 112 -1.56 14.79 -13.55
N TYR A 113 -0.98 13.88 -14.34
CA TYR A 113 -1.63 13.37 -15.57
C TYR A 113 -2.87 12.52 -15.29
N ALA A 114 -2.96 11.88 -14.12
CA ALA A 114 -4.15 11.18 -13.65
C ALA A 114 -5.30 12.11 -13.20
N LEU A 115 -5.13 13.43 -13.31
CA LEU A 115 -6.07 14.45 -12.86
C LEU A 115 -6.38 14.39 -11.35
N VAL A 116 -5.41 13.90 -10.56
CA VAL A 116 -5.46 14.00 -9.10
C VAL A 116 -5.27 15.47 -8.71
N ASP A 117 -6.04 15.93 -7.73
CA ASP A 117 -5.93 17.29 -7.20
C ASP A 117 -4.53 17.50 -6.60
N MET A 118 -3.67 18.23 -7.31
CA MET A 118 -2.29 18.45 -6.91
C MET A 118 -2.15 19.29 -5.63
N ALA A 119 -3.20 20.02 -5.20
CA ALA A 119 -3.21 20.66 -3.88
C ALA A 119 -3.22 19.64 -2.73
N ARG A 120 -3.59 18.38 -3.01
CA ARG A 120 -3.59 17.26 -2.06
C ARG A 120 -2.32 16.40 -2.16
N VAL A 121 -1.44 16.67 -3.12
CA VAL A 121 -0.22 15.88 -3.36
C VAL A 121 0.98 16.63 -2.84
N SER A 122 1.73 16.02 -1.92
CA SER A 122 2.99 16.56 -1.39
C SER A 122 4.15 15.61 -1.67
N LEU A 123 5.30 16.15 -2.07
CA LEU A 123 6.54 15.40 -2.24
C LEU A 123 7.39 15.54 -0.98
N GLU A 124 7.87 14.42 -0.45
CA GLU A 124 8.75 14.37 0.73
C GLU A 124 9.81 13.29 0.50
N LYS A 125 11.08 13.69 0.38
CA LYS A 125 12.18 12.77 0.02
C LYS A 125 12.71 12.00 1.21
N ASP A 126 12.64 12.60 2.40
CA ASP A 126 12.98 11.90 3.62
C ASP A 126 11.87 10.93 4.01
N LEU A 127 12.21 9.64 4.13
CA LEU A 127 11.20 8.60 4.33
C LEU A 127 10.51 8.72 5.70
N ASP A 128 11.27 9.16 6.71
CA ASP A 128 10.76 9.39 8.05
C ASP A 128 9.80 10.58 8.11
N GLY A 129 10.18 11.69 7.47
CA GLY A 129 9.33 12.85 7.25
C GLY A 129 8.07 12.51 6.44
N ALA A 130 8.18 11.64 5.42
CA ALA A 130 7.04 11.20 4.61
C ALA A 130 6.04 10.40 5.44
N LEU A 131 6.54 9.47 6.27
CA LEU A 131 5.71 8.71 7.21
C LEU A 131 5.01 9.62 8.22
N ALA A 132 5.76 10.52 8.86
CA ALA A 132 5.21 11.47 9.82
C ALA A 132 4.12 12.36 9.20
N ARG A 133 4.36 12.88 7.98
CA ARG A 133 3.38 13.67 7.23
C ARG A 133 2.14 12.85 6.88
N GLY A 134 2.31 11.61 6.43
CA GLY A 134 1.20 10.71 6.13
C GLY A 134 0.31 10.45 7.35
N LEU A 135 0.92 10.14 8.51
CA LEU A 135 0.21 9.93 9.77
C LEU A 135 -0.49 11.20 10.27
N ALA A 136 0.15 12.36 10.13
CA ALA A 136 -0.45 13.64 10.48
C ALA A 136 -1.68 13.94 9.61
N ASN A 137 -1.58 13.71 8.30
CA ASN A 137 -2.69 13.93 7.36
C ASN A 137 -3.89 13.01 7.65
N ALA A 138 -3.63 11.75 8.02
CA ALA A 138 -4.70 10.81 8.39
C ALA A 138 -5.45 11.22 9.67
N GLY A 139 -4.77 11.94 10.58
CA GLY A 139 -5.36 12.39 11.84
C GLY A 139 -5.66 11.25 12.81
N PRO A 140 -6.04 11.55 14.07
CA PRO A 140 -6.38 10.54 15.06
C PRO A 140 -7.56 9.66 14.62
N GLY A 141 -7.45 8.34 14.80
CA GLY A 141 -8.49 7.38 14.38
C GLY A 141 -8.60 7.20 12.86
N GLY A 142 -7.78 7.90 12.07
CA GLY A 142 -7.75 7.79 10.62
C GLY A 142 -6.97 6.59 10.12
N THR A 143 -6.98 6.43 8.80
CA THR A 143 -6.32 5.33 8.09
C THR A 143 -5.32 5.87 7.07
N LEU A 144 -4.08 5.38 7.13
CA LEU A 144 -3.02 5.64 6.15
C LEU A 144 -2.74 4.38 5.33
N TYR A 145 -2.69 4.52 4.01
CA TYR A 145 -2.30 3.45 3.09
C TYR A 145 -0.93 3.76 2.49
N ILE A 146 0.06 2.93 2.82
CA ILE A 146 1.43 3.01 2.32
C ILE A 146 1.56 2.02 1.15
N LEU A 147 1.93 2.53 -0.03
CA LEU A 147 2.03 1.79 -1.28
C LEU A 147 3.47 1.83 -1.80
N PRO A 148 4.39 1.04 -1.21
CA PRO A 148 5.81 1.08 -1.58
C PRO A 148 6.18 0.06 -2.67
N THR A 149 7.23 0.35 -3.45
CA THR A 149 8.00 -0.69 -4.16
C THR A 149 8.83 -1.53 -3.18
N TYR A 150 9.50 -2.58 -3.66
CA TYR A 150 10.14 -3.57 -2.79
C TYR A 150 11.21 -2.96 -1.87
N THR A 151 12.18 -2.23 -2.41
CA THR A 151 13.24 -1.64 -1.57
C THR A 151 12.71 -0.50 -0.70
N ALA A 152 11.72 0.25 -1.19
CA ALA A 152 11.03 1.28 -0.42
C ALA A 152 10.27 0.68 0.77
N MET A 153 9.70 -0.52 0.61
CA MET A 153 9.00 -1.24 1.67
C MET A 153 9.98 -1.65 2.78
N LEU A 154 11.15 -2.17 2.42
CA LEU A 154 12.19 -2.54 3.39
C LEU A 154 12.66 -1.32 4.19
N ALA A 155 12.93 -0.20 3.50
CA ALA A 155 13.33 1.04 4.15
C ALA A 155 12.21 1.62 5.04
N MET A 156 10.96 1.62 4.56
CA MET A 156 9.81 2.09 5.34
C MET A 156 9.64 1.27 6.61
N ARG A 157 9.79 -0.05 6.49
CA ARG A 157 9.70 -0.96 7.62
C ARG A 157 10.81 -0.72 8.64
N GLN A 158 12.03 -0.43 8.19
CA GLN A 158 13.12 -0.03 9.08
C GLN A 158 12.77 1.26 9.85
N VAL A 159 12.27 2.29 9.17
CA VAL A 159 11.80 3.53 9.82
C VAL A 159 10.71 3.24 10.86
N MET A 160 9.73 2.41 10.51
CA MET A 160 8.66 2.01 11.44
C MET A 160 9.20 1.22 12.64
N GLN A 161 10.23 0.39 12.47
CA GLN A 161 10.91 -0.31 13.57
C GLN A 161 11.67 0.64 14.49
N GLU A 162 12.41 1.60 13.91
CA GLU A 162 13.16 2.61 14.66
C GLU A 162 12.23 3.50 15.50
N ARG A 163 11.01 3.74 15.02
CA ARG A 163 9.94 4.41 15.77
C ARG A 163 9.16 3.53 16.75
N GLY A 164 9.45 2.22 16.78
CA GLY A 164 8.76 1.27 17.67
C GLY A 164 7.33 0.93 17.25
N TYR A 165 6.96 1.17 15.99
CA TYR A 165 5.62 0.89 15.46
C TYR A 165 5.42 -0.57 15.02
N VAL A 166 6.50 -1.28 14.68
CA VAL A 166 6.44 -2.71 14.29
C VAL A 166 7.58 -3.51 14.95
N GLY A 167 7.33 -4.80 15.18
CA GLY A 167 8.31 -5.73 15.74
C GLY A 167 9.46 -6.08 14.77
N ARG A 168 10.52 -6.70 15.32
CA ARG A 168 11.63 -7.25 14.52
C ARG A 168 11.17 -8.52 13.79
N PHE A 169 11.68 -8.76 12.58
CA PHE A 169 11.20 -9.79 11.63
C PHE A 169 11.42 -11.27 12.06
N TRP A 170 11.70 -11.54 13.33
CA TRP A 170 12.19 -12.86 13.81
C TRP A 170 11.73 -13.21 15.23
N GLU A 171 10.52 -12.81 15.61
CA GLU A 171 9.87 -13.33 16.81
C GLU A 171 8.46 -13.78 16.43
N ASP A 172 8.37 -15.00 15.89
CA ASP A 172 7.22 -15.91 15.97
C ASP A 172 7.74 -17.35 15.76
#